data_AF-A0A7J4FJK0-F1
#
_entry.id   AF-A0A7J4FJK0-F1
#
_cell.length_a   1.000
_cell.length_b   1.000
_cell.length_c   1.000
_cell.angle_alpha   90.00
_cell.angle_beta   90.00
_cell.angle_gamma   90.00
#
_symmetry.space_group_name_H-M   'P 1'
#
loop_
_entity.id
_entity.type
_entity.pdbx_description
1 polymer ?
#
loop_
_entity_poly.entity_id
_entity_poly.type
_entity_poly.pdbx_seq_one_letter_code
_entity_poly.pdbx_strand_id
1 'polypeptide(L)'
;MDRIQVNLKLEASLVKEIENLLKQGYFNSKTEAFTYALRLLIRAYKAKTLKERIDKIREGTEKLPSVTDAIIKAQKEEDQM
;
A
#
# COMPACT_ATOMS: atom_id res chain seq x y z
N MET A 1 19.08 2.22 19.28
CA MET A 1 18.41 1.57 18.13
C MET A 1 19.17 0.30 17.83
N ASP A 2 18.54 -0.83 18.08
CA ASP A 2 19.21 -2.11 17.97
C ASP A 2 19.37 -2.51 16.50
N ARG A 3 20.60 -2.88 16.12
CA ARG A 3 20.89 -3.40 14.79
C ARG A 3 20.67 -4.91 14.81
N ILE A 4 19.75 -5.38 13.99
CA ILE A 4 19.47 -6.81 13.81
C ILE A 4 20.12 -7.25 12.49
N GLN A 5 20.95 -8.29 12.55
CA GLN A 5 21.50 -8.92 11.34
C GLN A 5 20.59 -10.06 10.90
N VAL A 6 20.29 -10.09 9.60
CA VAL A 6 19.47 -11.13 8.96
C VAL A 6 20.30 -11.80 7.88
N ASN A 7 20.33 -13.14 7.88
CA ASN A 7 20.99 -13.93 6.83
C ASN A 7 19.94 -14.48 5.86
N LEU A 8 20.14 -14.27 4.56
CA LEU A 8 19.22 -14.68 3.51
C LEU A 8 19.95 -15.52 2.47
N LYS A 9 19.27 -16.55 1.95
CA LYS A 9 19.70 -17.25 0.74
C LYS A 9 19.02 -16.59 -0.45
N LEU A 10 19.81 -16.09 -1.39
CA LEU A 10 19.34 -15.40 -2.58
C LEU A 10 19.93 -16.04 -3.82
N GLU A 11 19.24 -15.92 -4.94
CA GLU A 11 19.78 -16.31 -6.23
C GLU A 11 20.99 -15.44 -6.60
N ALA A 12 22.02 -16.08 -7.15
CA ALA A 12 23.26 -15.39 -7.51
C ALA A 12 23.04 -14.33 -8.60
N SER A 13 22.10 -14.55 -9.52
CA SER A 13 21.66 -13.59 -10.54
C SER A 13 21.17 -12.29 -9.91
N LEU A 14 20.28 -12.39 -8.92
CA LEU A 14 19.71 -11.23 -8.23
C LEU A 14 20.78 -10.42 -7.51
N VAL A 15 21.72 -11.10 -6.82
CA VAL A 15 22.83 -10.42 -6.13
C VAL A 15 23.72 -9.67 -7.14
N LYS A 16 23.97 -10.25 -8.32
CA LYS A 16 24.73 -9.59 -9.39
C LYS A 16 24.04 -8.34 -9.91
N GLU A 17 22.72 -8.35 -10.07
CA GLU A 17 21.98 -7.15 -10.49
C GLU A 17 22.09 -6.04 -9.46
N ILE A 18 21.95 -6.36 -8.17
CA ILE A 18 22.16 -5.38 -7.10
C ILE A 18 23.58 -4.81 -7.15
N GLU A 19 24.60 -5.65 -7.34
CA GLU A 19 25.99 -5.19 -7.48
C GLU A 19 26.19 -4.24 -8.68
N ASN A 20 25.49 -4.47 -9.80
CA ASN A 20 25.54 -3.57 -10.94
C ASN A 20 24.93 -2.21 -10.62
N LEU A 21 23.82 -2.16 -9.87
CA LEU A 21 23.23 -0.90 -9.41
C LEU A 21 24.18 -0.12 -8.50
N LEU A 22 24.93 -0.82 -7.64
CA LEU A 22 25.98 -0.19 -6.82
C LEU A 22 27.11 0.38 -7.70
N LYS A 23 27.59 -0.39 -8.69
CA LYS A 23 28.65 0.07 -9.61
C LYS A 23 28.25 1.30 -10.41
N GLN A 24 26.97 1.42 -10.74
CA GLN A 24 26.39 2.58 -11.42
C GLN A 24 26.19 3.79 -10.49
N GLY A 25 26.41 3.64 -9.19
CA GLY A 25 26.31 4.73 -8.21
C GLY A 25 24.90 5.00 -7.68
N TYR A 26 23.92 4.12 -7.96
CA TYR A 26 22.56 4.29 -7.43
C TYR A 26 22.45 4.06 -5.92
N PHE A 27 23.37 3.26 -5.36
CA PHE A 27 23.44 2.95 -3.94
C PHE A 27 24.89 2.90 -3.48
N ASN A 28 25.13 3.32 -2.23
CA ASN A 28 26.46 3.31 -1.62
C ASN A 28 26.82 1.92 -1.05
N SER A 29 25.83 1.06 -0.80
CA SER A 29 26.05 -0.29 -0.28
C SER A 29 24.92 -1.26 -0.58
N LYS A 30 25.21 -2.57 -0.46
CA LYS A 30 24.20 -3.64 -0.60
C LYS A 30 23.12 -3.51 0.46
N THR A 31 23.51 -3.19 1.69
CA THR A 31 22.58 -2.96 2.81
C THR A 31 21.60 -1.84 2.50
N GLU A 32 22.07 -0.75 1.89
CA GLU A 32 21.21 0.36 1.48
C GLU A 32 20.21 -0.07 0.39
N ALA A 33 20.69 -0.74 -0.67
CA ALA A 33 19.84 -1.26 -1.74
C ALA A 33 18.77 -2.24 -1.22
N PHE A 34 19.16 -3.19 -0.38
CA PHE A 34 18.22 -4.14 0.23
C PHE A 34 17.24 -3.46 1.18
N THR A 35 17.69 -2.48 1.97
CA THR A 35 16.80 -1.70 2.84
C THR A 35 15.77 -0.93 2.03
N TYR A 36 16.19 -0.32 0.91
CA TYR A 36 15.29 0.36 -0.01
C TYR A 36 14.26 -0.60 -0.59
N ALA A 37 14.69 -1.76 -1.10
CA ALA A 37 13.81 -2.77 -1.66
C ALA A 37 12.77 -3.28 -0.64
N LEU A 38 13.19 -3.57 0.60
CA LEU A 38 12.30 -4.00 1.67
C LEU A 38 11.27 -2.91 2.03
N ARG A 39 11.68 -1.64 2.10
CA ARG A 39 10.75 -0.53 2.34
C ARG A 39 9.73 -0.39 1.21
N LEU A 40 10.18 -0.55 -0.04
CA LEU A 40 9.30 -0.49 -1.20
C LEU A 40 8.27 -1.61 -1.16
N LEU A 41 8.70 -2.84 -0.86
CA LEU A 41 7.83 -4.01 -0.70
C LEU A 41 6.77 -3.77 0.38
N ILE A 42 7.18 -3.33 1.58
CA ILE A 42 6.26 -3.03 2.68
C ILE A 42 5.24 -1.96 2.27
N ARG A 43 5.68 -0.90 1.60
CA ARG A 43 4.79 0.17 1.11
C ARG A 43 3.78 -0.36 0.09
N ALA A 44 4.22 -1.19 -0.85
CA ALA A 44 3.36 -1.77 -1.87
C ALA A 44 2.23 -2.62 -1.24
N TYR A 45 2.56 -3.44 -0.25
CA TYR A 45 1.54 -4.24 0.45
C TYR A 45 0.59 -3.37 1.28
N LYS A 46 1.10 -2.35 1.99
CA LYS A 46 0.22 -1.41 2.71
C LYS A 46 -0.75 -0.68 1.77
N ALA A 47 -0.26 -0.24 0.61
CA ALA A 47 -1.09 0.41 -0.41
C ALA A 47 -2.15 -0.54 -0.98
N LYS A 48 -1.77 -1.80 -1.25
CA LYS A 48 -2.71 -2.83 -1.69
C LYS A 48 -3.82 -3.06 -0.68
N THR A 49 -3.48 -3.24 0.60
CA THR A 49 -4.48 -3.42 1.67
C THR A 49 -5.37 -2.18 1.83
N LEU A 50 -4.83 -0.98 1.68
CA LEU A 50 -5.64 0.24 1.71
C LEU A 50 -6.64 0.28 0.55
N LYS A 51 -6.19 -0.07 -0.66
CA LYS A 51 -7.04 -0.16 -1.84
C LYS A 51 -8.17 -1.17 -1.63
N GLU A 52 -7.86 -2.37 -1.17
CA GLU A 52 -8.87 -3.40 -0.87
C GLU A 52 -9.90 -2.93 0.16
N ARG A 53 -9.49 -2.11 1.15
CA ARG A 53 -10.43 -1.52 2.11
C ARG A 53 -11.34 -0.47 1.48
N ILE A 54 -10.80 0.38 0.59
CA ILE A 54 -11.59 1.38 -0.15
C ILE A 54 -12.60 0.68 -1.05
N ASP A 55 -12.18 -0.34 -1.77
CA ASP A 55 -13.04 -1.10 -2.68
C ASP A 55 -14.18 -1.79 -1.90
N LYS A 56 -13.90 -2.37 -0.73
CA LYS A 56 -14.94 -2.93 0.15
C LYS A 56 -15.94 -1.90 0.68
N ILE A 57 -15.48 -0.70 1.04
CA ILE A 57 -16.38 0.39 1.45
C ILE A 57 -17.29 0.75 0.28
N ARG A 58 -16.72 0.92 -0.91
CA ARG A 58 -17.48 1.22 -2.13
C ARG A 58 -18.56 0.17 -2.39
N GLU A 59 -18.21 -1.11 -2.44
CA GLU A 59 -19.17 -2.22 -2.63
C GLU A 59 -20.28 -2.22 -1.55
N GLY A 60 -19.94 -1.91 -0.30
CA GLY A 60 -20.91 -1.80 0.80
C GLY A 60 -21.82 -0.57 0.71
N THR A 61 -21.38 0.48 0.01
CA THR A 61 -22.09 1.76 -0.15
C THR A 61 -22.84 1.91 -1.48
N GLU A 62 -22.63 1.04 -2.46
CA GLU A 62 -23.29 1.10 -3.77
C GLU A 62 -24.83 0.97 -3.71
N LYS A 63 -25.36 0.42 -2.62
CA LYS A 63 -26.82 0.34 -2.36
C LYS A 63 -27.32 1.40 -1.38
N LEU A 64 -26.44 2.22 -0.79
CA LEU A 64 -26.89 3.29 0.08
C LEU A 64 -27.36 4.48 -0.78
N PRO A 65 -28.51 5.08 -0.45
CA PRO A 65 -28.88 6.35 -1.07
C PRO A 65 -27.75 7.36 -0.80
N SER A 66 -27.49 8.22 -1.78
CA SER A 66 -26.63 9.38 -1.58
C SER A 66 -27.06 10.11 -0.31
N VAL A 67 -26.12 10.69 0.44
CA VAL A 67 -26.44 11.51 1.62
C VAL A 67 -27.50 12.56 1.28
N THR A 68 -27.44 13.10 0.06
CA THR A 68 -28.45 14.03 -0.48
C THR A 68 -29.82 13.36 -0.66
N ASP A 69 -29.88 12.14 -1.20
CA ASP A 69 -31.14 11.41 -1.38
C ASP A 69 -31.75 10.99 -0.03
N ALA A 70 -30.91 10.64 0.95
CA ALA A 70 -31.35 10.33 2.31
C ALA A 70 -31.96 11.56 3.00
N ILE A 71 -31.37 12.75 2.83
CA ILE A 71 -31.89 14.02 3.35
C ILE A 71 -33.21 14.38 2.65
N ILE A 72 -33.28 14.28 1.32
CA ILE A 72 -34.51 14.57 0.56
C ILE A 72 -35.64 13.62 0.97
N LYS A 73 -35.34 12.35 1.21
CA LYS A 73 -36.33 11.38 1.66
C LYS A 73 -36.83 11.67 3.08
N ALA A 74 -35.93 12.00 4.00
CA ALA A 74 -36.29 12.37 5.37
C ALA A 74 -37.17 13.63 5.40
N GLN A 75 -36.85 14.66 4.60
CA GLN A 75 -37.68 15.87 4.50
C GLN A 75 -39.07 15.59 3.93
N LYS A 76 -39.18 14.72 2.92
CA LYS A 76 -40.49 14.32 2.36
C LYS A 76 -41.33 13.50 3.32
N GLU A 77 -40.71 12.74 4.23
CA GLU A 77 -41.41 11.96 5.25
C GLU A 77 -41.90 12.86 6.40
N GLU A 78 -41.17 13.93 6.74
CA GLU A 78 -41.61 14.96 7.69
C GLU A 78 -42.76 15.82 7.16
N ASP A 79 -42.75 16.20 5.87
CA ASP A 79 -43.81 17.00 5.24
C ASP A 79 -45.14 16.23 5.05
N GLN A 80 -45.14 14.90 5.26
CA GLN A 80 -46.33 14.04 5.13
C GLN A 80 -46.98 13.68 6.47
N MET A 81 -46.51 14.23 7.60
CA MET A 81 -47.13 14.12 8.93
C MET A 81 -47.86 15.39 9.32
#